data_AF-A0A0K8R2S9-F1
#
_entry.id   AF-A0A0K8R2S9-F1
#
_cell.length_a   1.000
_cell.length_b   1.000
_cell.length_c   1.000
_cell.angle_alpha   90.00
_cell.angle_beta   90.00
_cell.angle_gamma   90.00
#
_symmetry.space_group_name_H-M   'P 1'
#
loop_
_entity.id
_entity.type
_entity.pdbx_description
1 polymer ?
#
loop_
_entity_poly.entity_id
_entity_poly.type
_entity_poly.pdbx_seq_one_letter_code
_entity_poly.pdbx_strand_id
1 'polypeptide(L)'
;MYYESYIIMNTIYGRWARDYLRDNGNPFNRDTGIILIMTGFNLWHAHFLNGDITNSADPNGACTPNNVALCEDDGLTFSGVGSAAQAVALLLGAKFDYNKRHDECSRNKGYLLSSITGVSVHYNLSSCGKRDIKEAIERSVQQRKDCLYKQPTTKSSVNEVNKSLELPIDFFNNTNPCNLIYGSPSCDKSVSFPQKSWKNVDGCKLVCCIKDGSNKTVNKYDGTECGQKQICSNGECILDPRITKIQSKTL
;
A
#
# COMPACT_ATOMS: atom_id res chain seq x y z
N MET A 1 -8.42 -18.05 -31.34
CA MET A 1 -8.44 -18.83 -30.08
C MET A 1 -7.48 -18.18 -29.11
N TYR A 2 -7.95 -17.14 -28.41
CA TYR A 2 -7.27 -16.64 -27.21
C TYR A 2 -7.79 -17.50 -26.06
N TYR A 3 -6.88 -18.18 -25.38
CA TYR A 3 -7.21 -19.13 -24.33
C TYR A 3 -7.98 -18.44 -23.19
N GLU A 4 -9.13 -19.01 -22.84
CA GLU A 4 -10.05 -18.60 -21.77
C GLU A 4 -9.46 -18.66 -20.34
N SER A 5 -8.17 -18.94 -20.19
CA SER A 5 -7.50 -19.08 -18.89
C SER A 5 -6.92 -17.77 -18.32
N TYR A 6 -6.97 -16.64 -19.04
CA TYR A 6 -6.37 -15.37 -18.58
C TYR A 6 -7.37 -14.32 -18.07
N ILE A 7 -8.66 -14.66 -17.97
CA ILE A 7 -9.71 -13.69 -17.62
C ILE A 7 -10.28 -13.93 -16.21
N ILE A 8 -9.98 -15.04 -15.54
CA ILE A 8 -10.80 -15.54 -14.41
C ILE A 8 -10.41 -15.01 -13.01
N MET A 9 -9.38 -14.17 -12.82
CA MET A 9 -8.85 -13.95 -11.45
C MET A 9 -9.29 -12.71 -10.66
N ASN A 10 -10.05 -11.76 -11.20
CA ASN A 10 -10.72 -10.72 -10.39
C ASN A 10 -11.99 -10.21 -11.07
N THR A 11 -12.54 -11.04 -11.96
CA THR A 11 -13.65 -10.66 -12.80
C THR A 11 -14.84 -11.57 -12.58
N ILE A 12 -15.97 -10.99 -12.18
CA ILE A 12 -17.24 -11.68 -12.31
C ILE A 12 -17.57 -11.56 -13.81
N TYR A 13 -17.40 -12.65 -14.56
CA TYR A 13 -17.62 -12.74 -16.02
C TYR A 13 -16.70 -11.88 -16.92
N GLY A 14 -15.42 -11.71 -16.59
CA GLY A 14 -14.52 -10.90 -17.42
C GLY A 14 -14.60 -9.38 -17.21
N ARG A 15 -15.47 -8.90 -16.31
CA ARG A 15 -15.47 -7.53 -15.77
C ARG A 15 -14.89 -7.44 -14.38
N TRP A 16 -14.04 -6.46 -14.12
CA TRP A 16 -13.50 -6.14 -12.78
C TRP A 16 -14.59 -6.18 -11.71
N ALA A 17 -14.35 -6.82 -10.57
CA ALA A 17 -15.33 -6.93 -9.49
C ALA A 17 -15.97 -5.58 -9.12
N ARG A 18 -15.16 -4.52 -9.03
CA ARG A 18 -15.65 -3.14 -8.83
C ARG A 18 -16.63 -2.69 -9.94
N ASP A 19 -16.26 -2.86 -11.20
CA ASP A 19 -17.09 -2.45 -12.34
C ASP A 19 -18.38 -3.27 -12.41
N TYR A 20 -18.29 -4.58 -12.13
CA TYR A 20 -19.44 -5.46 -12.02
C TYR A 20 -20.40 -4.98 -10.92
N LEU A 21 -19.90 -4.65 -9.74
CA LEU A 21 -20.71 -4.14 -8.63
C LEU A 21 -21.34 -2.78 -8.95
N ARG A 22 -20.61 -1.91 -9.64
CA ARG A 22 -21.15 -0.62 -10.12
C ARG A 22 -22.30 -0.83 -11.11
N ASP A 23 -22.12 -1.71 -12.09
CA ASP A 23 -23.07 -1.90 -13.20
C ASP A 23 -24.31 -2.72 -12.79
N ASN A 24 -24.16 -3.68 -11.86
CA ASN A 24 -25.23 -4.62 -11.48
C ASN A 24 -25.85 -4.31 -10.11
N GLY A 25 -25.45 -3.20 -9.50
CA GLY A 25 -25.93 -2.78 -8.19
C GLY A 25 -24.99 -3.22 -7.08
N ASN A 26 -24.35 -2.24 -6.45
CA ASN A 26 -23.50 -2.45 -5.30
C ASN A 26 -24.37 -2.91 -4.11
N PRO A 27 -24.20 -4.15 -3.60
CA PRO A 27 -25.01 -4.67 -2.50
C PRO A 27 -24.66 -4.02 -1.16
N PHE A 28 -23.55 -3.28 -1.10
CA PHE A 28 -23.12 -2.61 0.10
C PHE A 28 -23.85 -1.28 0.28
N ASN A 29 -24.08 -0.91 1.54
CA ASN A 29 -24.87 0.27 1.89
C ASN A 29 -24.17 1.56 1.39
N ARG A 30 -24.96 2.49 0.81
CA ARG A 30 -24.49 3.81 0.34
C ARG A 30 -23.98 4.70 1.48
N ASP A 31 -24.42 4.45 2.70
CA ASP A 31 -23.93 5.11 3.91
C ASP A 31 -22.59 4.52 4.42
N THR A 32 -22.10 3.45 3.79
CA THR A 32 -20.74 2.96 4.03
C THR A 32 -19.76 3.86 3.31
N GLY A 33 -18.82 4.45 4.06
CA GLY A 33 -17.87 5.40 3.49
C GLY A 33 -16.97 4.78 2.43
N ILE A 34 -16.27 3.69 2.78
CA ILE A 34 -15.32 3.00 1.91
C ILE A 34 -15.43 1.50 2.16
N ILE A 35 -15.27 0.72 1.09
CA ILE A 35 -15.18 -0.73 1.13
C ILE A 35 -13.90 -1.13 0.42
N LEU A 36 -12.99 -1.71 1.18
CA LEU A 36 -11.72 -2.18 0.67
C LEU A 36 -11.76 -3.71 0.59
N ILE A 37 -11.56 -4.25 -0.60
CA ILE A 37 -11.40 -5.68 -0.83
C ILE A 37 -9.91 -5.93 -1.07
N MET A 38 -9.29 -6.67 -0.15
CA MET A 38 -7.90 -7.09 -0.24
C MET A 38 -7.83 -8.51 -0.82
N THR A 39 -6.92 -8.76 -1.74
CA THR A 39 -6.80 -10.04 -2.42
C THR A 39 -5.34 -10.45 -2.63
N GLY A 40 -5.05 -11.75 -2.49
CA GLY A 40 -3.75 -12.31 -2.86
C GLY A 40 -3.60 -12.60 -4.35
N PHE A 41 -4.64 -12.30 -5.15
CA PHE A 41 -4.63 -12.48 -6.59
C PHE A 41 -4.10 -11.25 -7.31
N ASN A 42 -3.31 -11.48 -8.36
CA ASN A 42 -2.89 -10.43 -9.28
C ASN A 42 -4.14 -9.80 -9.94
N LEU A 43 -4.32 -8.50 -9.73
CA LEU A 43 -5.38 -7.68 -10.30
C LEU A 43 -5.17 -7.54 -11.80
N TRP A 44 -3.96 -7.15 -12.23
CA TRP A 44 -3.59 -7.13 -13.64
C TRP A 44 -2.08 -7.02 -13.88
N HIS A 45 -1.59 -7.89 -14.77
CA HIS A 45 -0.24 -7.88 -15.30
C HIS A 45 -0.31 -7.88 -16.84
N ALA A 46 0.17 -6.82 -17.48
CA ALA A 46 0.40 -6.81 -18.92
C ALA A 46 1.84 -7.19 -19.26
N HIS A 47 2.04 -8.49 -19.53
CA HIS A 47 3.35 -9.08 -19.86
C HIS A 47 4.07 -8.36 -21.02
N PHE A 48 3.35 -7.77 -21.98
CA PHE A 48 3.94 -7.06 -23.12
C PHE A 48 4.14 -5.56 -22.89
N LEU A 49 3.60 -4.98 -21.81
CA LEU A 49 3.64 -3.55 -21.50
C LEU A 49 4.38 -3.23 -20.20
N ASN A 50 4.93 -4.24 -19.50
CA ASN A 50 5.55 -4.10 -18.16
C ASN A 50 4.68 -3.29 -17.19
N GLY A 51 3.36 -3.46 -17.27
CA GLY A 51 2.41 -2.75 -16.43
C GLY A 51 1.82 -3.69 -15.39
N ASP A 52 2.04 -3.35 -14.12
CA ASP A 52 1.39 -3.97 -12.96
C ASP A 52 0.49 -2.94 -12.28
N ILE A 53 -0.77 -3.30 -12.07
CA ILE A 53 -1.73 -2.50 -11.29
C ILE A 53 -2.02 -3.28 -10.02
N THR A 54 -1.64 -2.74 -8.87
CA THR A 54 -1.85 -3.42 -7.58
C THR A 54 -3.06 -2.89 -6.81
N ASN A 55 -3.78 -1.91 -7.37
CA ASN A 55 -5.03 -1.41 -6.82
C ASN A 55 -5.97 -0.81 -7.88
N SER A 56 -7.25 -0.78 -7.56
CA SER A 56 -8.28 -0.21 -8.43
C SER A 56 -9.39 0.45 -7.60
N ALA A 57 -9.68 1.72 -7.87
CA ALA A 57 -10.68 2.50 -7.16
C ALA A 57 -11.31 3.51 -8.11
N ASP A 58 -12.60 3.80 -7.94
CA ASP A 58 -13.26 4.88 -8.66
C ASP A 58 -12.92 6.23 -7.98
N PRO A 59 -12.30 7.18 -8.70
CA PRO A 59 -11.97 8.47 -8.10
C PRO A 59 -13.21 9.15 -7.53
N ASN A 60 -13.09 9.71 -6.33
CA ASN A 60 -14.20 10.38 -5.63
C ASN A 60 -15.38 9.45 -5.27
N GLY A 61 -15.17 8.13 -5.26
CA GLY A 61 -16.20 7.12 -5.01
C GLY A 61 -16.62 6.95 -3.53
N ALA A 62 -15.83 7.42 -2.56
CA ALA A 62 -16.17 7.30 -1.14
C ALA A 62 -17.54 7.95 -0.82
N CYS A 63 -18.36 7.28 -0.01
CA CYS A 63 -19.74 7.68 0.32
C CYS A 63 -20.66 7.84 -0.90
N THR A 64 -20.45 7.00 -1.92
CA THR A 64 -21.30 6.90 -3.12
C THR A 64 -21.53 5.43 -3.45
N PRO A 65 -22.38 5.08 -4.45
CA PRO A 65 -22.46 3.71 -4.94
C PRO A 65 -21.13 3.13 -5.46
N ASN A 66 -20.13 3.97 -5.75
CA ASN A 66 -18.80 3.59 -6.24
C ASN A 66 -17.76 3.52 -5.11
N ASN A 67 -18.16 3.23 -3.88
CA ASN A 67 -17.30 3.23 -2.68
C ASN A 67 -16.38 2.00 -2.54
N VAL A 68 -16.26 1.18 -3.59
CA VAL A 68 -15.49 -0.07 -3.57
C VAL A 68 -14.11 0.15 -4.16
N ALA A 69 -13.09 -0.28 -3.43
CA ALA A 69 -11.71 -0.37 -3.86
C ALA A 69 -11.21 -1.81 -3.79
N LEU A 70 -10.33 -2.16 -4.72
CA LEU A 70 -9.58 -3.42 -4.73
C LEU A 70 -8.10 -3.12 -4.50
N CYS A 71 -7.40 -3.95 -3.74
CA CYS A 71 -5.94 -3.93 -3.68
C CYS A 71 -5.35 -5.33 -3.50
N GLU A 72 -4.16 -5.51 -4.06
CA GLU A 72 -3.36 -6.71 -3.87
C GLU A 72 -2.67 -6.66 -2.50
N ASP A 73 -2.60 -7.81 -1.83
CA ASP A 73 -1.73 -8.05 -0.69
C ASP A 73 -1.22 -9.49 -0.74
N ASP A 74 0.08 -9.68 -0.65
CA ASP A 74 0.67 -11.01 -0.62
C ASP A 74 0.44 -11.76 0.71
N GLY A 75 -0.06 -11.05 1.74
CA GLY A 75 -0.29 -11.59 3.08
C GLY A 75 0.99 -12.00 3.81
N LEU A 76 2.16 -11.70 3.23
CA LEU A 76 3.47 -12.12 3.73
C LEU A 76 4.34 -10.93 4.12
N THR A 77 4.25 -9.82 3.39
CA THR A 77 5.23 -8.72 3.50
C THR A 77 4.59 -7.36 3.79
N PHE A 78 3.27 -7.33 4.02
CA PHE A 78 2.45 -6.12 4.06
C PHE A 78 2.55 -5.26 2.78
N SER A 79 2.88 -5.91 1.65
CA SER A 79 2.94 -5.27 0.32
C SER A 79 1.66 -4.53 -0.05
N GLY A 80 0.51 -4.99 0.46
CA GLY A 80 -0.78 -4.37 0.17
C GLY A 80 -1.05 -3.06 0.88
N VAL A 81 -0.27 -2.66 1.90
CA VAL A 81 -0.54 -1.42 2.65
C VAL A 81 -0.46 -0.19 1.75
N GLY A 82 0.55 -0.10 0.90
CA GLY A 82 0.70 1.01 -0.04
C GLY A 82 -0.41 1.01 -1.11
N SER A 83 -0.75 -0.17 -1.64
CA SER A 83 -1.85 -0.35 -2.59
C SER A 83 -3.21 0.07 -2.00
N ALA A 84 -3.49 -0.35 -0.76
CA ALA A 84 -4.69 0.03 -0.02
C ALA A 84 -4.74 1.55 0.20
N ALA A 85 -3.65 2.16 0.64
CA ALA A 85 -3.57 3.60 0.87
C ALA A 85 -3.79 4.40 -0.41
N GLN A 86 -3.24 3.97 -1.55
CA GLN A 86 -3.49 4.57 -2.86
C GLN A 86 -4.97 4.46 -3.24
N ALA A 87 -5.57 3.28 -3.11
CA ALA A 87 -6.98 3.05 -3.44
C ALA A 87 -7.92 3.94 -2.61
N VAL A 88 -7.65 4.05 -1.31
CA VAL A 88 -8.39 4.95 -0.40
C VAL A 88 -8.21 6.42 -0.82
N ALA A 89 -6.99 6.85 -1.15
CA ALA A 89 -6.75 8.22 -1.61
C ALA A 89 -7.53 8.54 -2.89
N LEU A 90 -7.59 7.60 -3.84
CA LEU A 90 -8.40 7.74 -5.06
C LEU A 90 -9.90 7.84 -4.73
N LEU A 91 -10.44 6.95 -3.89
CA LEU A 91 -11.85 7.02 -3.44
C LEU A 91 -12.19 8.36 -2.79
N LEU A 92 -11.25 8.96 -2.06
CA LEU A 92 -11.43 10.28 -1.45
C LEU A 92 -11.36 11.44 -2.45
N GLY A 93 -10.85 11.21 -3.66
CA GLY A 93 -10.82 12.17 -4.76
C GLY A 93 -9.43 12.60 -5.22
N ALA A 94 -8.36 11.98 -4.70
CA ALA A 94 -7.01 12.24 -5.18
C ALA A 94 -6.82 11.76 -6.62
N LYS A 95 -5.78 12.29 -7.28
CA LYS A 95 -5.32 11.82 -8.60
C LYS A 95 -3.85 11.44 -8.51
N PHE A 96 -3.44 10.52 -9.37
CA PHE A 96 -2.03 10.18 -9.50
C PHE A 96 -1.17 11.37 -9.96
N ASP A 97 0.07 11.41 -9.48
CA ASP A 97 1.08 12.45 -9.73
C ASP A 97 1.77 12.29 -11.12
N TYR A 98 1.11 11.67 -12.12
CA TYR A 98 1.71 11.37 -13.44
C TYR A 98 1.91 12.58 -14.34
N ASN A 99 0.96 13.50 -14.30
CA ASN A 99 0.98 14.64 -15.20
C ASN A 99 1.95 15.68 -14.66
N LYS A 100 2.57 16.45 -15.58
CA LYS A 100 3.43 17.63 -15.34
C LYS A 100 2.70 18.73 -14.54
N ARG A 101 2.20 18.39 -13.37
CA ARG A 101 1.82 19.33 -12.32
C ARG A 101 3.12 20.01 -11.89
N HIS A 102 2.99 21.21 -11.34
CA HIS A 102 4.10 21.97 -10.78
C HIS A 102 5.13 21.07 -10.08
N ASP A 103 6.42 21.42 -10.14
CA ASP A 103 7.55 20.59 -9.64
C ASP A 103 7.29 19.95 -8.25
N GLU A 104 6.48 20.61 -7.42
CA GLU A 104 6.00 20.11 -6.12
C GLU A 104 5.39 18.70 -6.12
N CYS A 105 4.76 18.26 -7.21
CA CYS A 105 4.03 16.98 -7.28
C CYS A 105 4.50 16.13 -8.46
N SER A 106 5.74 16.33 -8.89
CA SER A 106 6.33 15.49 -9.93
C SER A 106 6.43 14.05 -9.47
N ARG A 107 6.15 13.12 -10.37
CA ARG A 107 6.34 11.67 -10.19
C ARG A 107 7.71 11.31 -9.58
N ASN A 108 8.75 12.07 -9.94
CA ASN A 108 10.12 11.81 -9.49
C ASN A 108 10.34 12.10 -7.99
N LYS A 109 9.40 12.78 -7.33
CA LYS A 109 9.45 13.01 -5.88
C LYS A 109 9.04 11.76 -5.08
N GLY A 110 8.43 10.76 -5.72
CA GLY A 110 8.20 9.45 -5.10
C GLY A 110 7.15 9.42 -3.99
N TYR A 111 6.22 10.37 -3.95
CA TYR A 111 5.09 10.35 -3.02
C TYR A 111 4.15 9.17 -3.28
N LEU A 112 3.22 8.92 -2.36
CA LEU A 112 2.29 7.77 -2.41
C LEU A 112 1.61 7.59 -3.77
N LEU A 113 1.22 8.69 -4.43
CA LEU A 113 0.50 8.67 -5.71
C LEU A 113 1.42 8.88 -6.93
N SER A 114 2.73 8.73 -6.77
CA SER A 114 3.72 8.81 -7.86
C SER A 114 3.91 7.48 -8.62
N SER A 115 3.26 6.40 -8.19
CA SER A 115 3.24 5.13 -8.91
C SER A 115 1.85 4.53 -8.96
N ILE A 116 1.56 3.73 -10.01
CA ILE A 116 0.34 2.93 -10.14
C ILE A 116 0.43 1.65 -9.32
N THR A 117 1.66 1.29 -8.92
CA THR A 117 1.95 0.22 -7.98
C THR A 117 1.87 0.76 -6.58
N GLY A 118 1.49 -0.06 -5.60
CA GLY A 118 1.48 0.26 -4.17
C GLY A 118 2.85 0.65 -3.61
N VAL A 119 3.92 0.49 -4.39
CA VAL A 119 5.28 0.89 -4.05
C VAL A 119 5.50 2.38 -4.35
N SER A 120 5.92 3.13 -3.32
CA SER A 120 6.39 4.53 -3.42
C SER A 120 7.64 4.72 -2.55
N VAL A 121 8.36 5.83 -2.71
CA VAL A 121 9.51 6.19 -1.84
C VAL A 121 9.02 6.79 -0.53
N HIS A 122 7.88 7.47 -0.54
CA HIS A 122 7.27 8.06 0.63
C HIS A 122 5.82 7.58 0.79
N TYR A 123 5.42 7.25 2.02
CA TYR A 123 4.05 6.85 2.34
C TYR A 123 3.05 8.02 2.34
N ASN A 124 3.51 9.26 2.40
CA ASN A 124 2.63 10.42 2.43
C ASN A 124 2.18 10.86 1.04
N LEU A 125 1.01 11.49 1.00
CA LEU A 125 0.53 12.23 -0.16
C LEU A 125 1.40 13.47 -0.43
N SER A 126 1.51 13.80 -1.72
CA SER A 126 2.01 15.09 -2.20
C SER A 126 1.09 16.25 -1.77
N SER A 127 1.55 17.50 -1.90
CA SER A 127 0.69 18.68 -1.68
C SER A 127 -0.52 18.67 -2.62
N CYS A 128 -0.36 18.19 -3.86
CA CYS A 128 -1.45 18.06 -4.83
C CYS A 128 -2.45 17.00 -4.42
N GLY A 129 -2.01 15.81 -3.99
CA GLY A 129 -2.93 14.76 -3.54
C GLY A 129 -3.82 15.24 -2.38
N LYS A 130 -3.24 15.96 -1.41
CA LYS A 130 -4.00 16.58 -0.30
C LYS A 130 -5.01 17.61 -0.79
N ARG A 131 -4.62 18.44 -1.76
CA ARG A 131 -5.48 19.49 -2.35
C ARG A 131 -6.63 18.88 -3.14
N ASP A 132 -6.35 17.89 -3.97
CA ASP A 132 -7.35 17.17 -4.78
C ASP A 132 -8.42 16.55 -3.89
N ILE A 133 -8.03 15.85 -2.80
CA ILE A 133 -8.98 15.30 -1.82
C ILE A 133 -9.84 16.42 -1.21
N LYS A 134 -9.20 17.50 -0.73
CA LYS A 134 -9.90 18.61 -0.11
C LYS A 134 -10.94 19.22 -1.05
N GLU A 135 -10.54 19.55 -2.28
CA GLU A 135 -11.43 20.12 -3.28
C GLU A 135 -12.57 19.18 -3.66
N ALA A 136 -12.30 17.87 -3.79
CA ALA A 136 -13.31 16.87 -4.11
C ALA A 136 -14.37 16.74 -3.02
N ILE A 137 -13.97 16.82 -1.74
CA ILE A 137 -14.91 16.80 -0.62
C ILE A 137 -15.68 18.12 -0.52
N GLU A 138 -15.01 19.26 -0.61
CA GLU A 138 -15.64 20.59 -0.50
C GLU A 138 -16.68 20.85 -1.60
N ARG A 139 -16.45 20.35 -2.82
CA ARG A 139 -17.38 20.50 -3.95
C ARG A 139 -18.49 19.44 -3.97
N SER A 140 -18.47 18.46 -3.06
CA SER A 140 -19.46 17.39 -3.04
C SER A 140 -20.79 17.80 -2.40
N VAL A 141 -21.84 17.03 -2.71
CA VAL A 141 -23.18 17.20 -2.12
C VAL A 141 -23.15 16.98 -0.60
N GLN A 142 -24.08 17.61 0.12
CA GLN A 142 -24.10 17.58 1.58
C GLN A 142 -24.16 16.14 2.16
N GLN A 143 -24.89 15.24 1.51
CA GLN A 143 -24.95 13.83 1.92
C GLN A 143 -23.57 13.15 1.98
N ARG A 144 -22.71 13.39 0.97
CA ARG A 144 -21.35 12.82 0.94
C ARG A 144 -20.48 13.44 2.03
N LYS A 145 -20.55 14.77 2.21
CA LYS A 145 -19.84 15.46 3.30
C LYS A 145 -20.25 14.90 4.66
N ASP A 146 -21.55 14.74 4.88
CA ASP A 146 -22.11 14.19 6.11
C ASP A 146 -21.58 12.77 6.38
N CYS A 147 -21.56 11.90 5.37
CA CYS A 147 -21.02 10.54 5.51
C CYS A 147 -19.51 10.52 5.84
N LEU A 148 -18.72 11.47 5.33
CA LEU A 148 -17.28 11.55 5.57
C LEU A 148 -16.91 12.21 6.91
N TYR A 149 -17.70 13.19 7.38
CA TYR A 149 -17.37 13.99 8.57
C TYR A 149 -18.10 13.58 9.84
N LYS A 150 -19.28 12.94 9.74
CA LYS A 150 -20.00 12.46 10.93
C LYS A 150 -19.26 11.26 11.53
N GLN A 151 -19.34 11.12 12.85
CA GLN A 151 -18.81 9.94 13.51
C GLN A 151 -19.48 8.68 12.95
N PRO A 152 -18.70 7.62 12.67
CA PRO A 152 -19.25 6.38 12.18
C PRO A 152 -20.19 5.78 13.23
N THR A 153 -21.35 5.32 12.79
CA THR A 153 -22.20 4.47 13.64
C THR A 153 -21.57 3.07 13.64
N THR A 154 -20.92 2.70 14.74
CA THR A 154 -20.35 1.36 14.90
C THR A 154 -21.50 0.35 14.93
N LYS A 155 -21.63 -0.45 13.86
CA LYS A 155 -22.57 -1.59 13.86
C LYS A 155 -22.00 -2.63 14.84
N SER A 156 -22.86 -3.11 15.74
CA SER A 156 -22.54 -3.92 16.92
C SER A 156 -21.76 -5.23 16.69
N SER A 157 -21.47 -5.60 15.45
CA SER A 157 -20.67 -6.78 15.07
C SER A 157 -19.21 -6.47 14.73
N VAL A 158 -18.82 -5.19 14.63
CA VAL A 158 -17.44 -4.78 14.37
C VAL A 158 -16.95 -4.02 15.59
N ASN A 159 -16.14 -4.69 16.42
CA ASN A 159 -15.42 -4.00 17.47
C ASN A 159 -14.45 -3.00 16.84
N GLU A 160 -14.31 -1.81 17.43
CA GLU A 160 -13.20 -0.94 17.08
C GLU A 160 -11.90 -1.73 17.26
N VAL A 161 -11.10 -1.82 16.19
CA VAL A 161 -9.79 -2.40 16.29
C VAL A 161 -8.96 -1.43 17.11
N ASN A 162 -8.51 -1.88 18.29
CA ASN A 162 -7.58 -1.10 19.10
C ASN A 162 -6.41 -0.69 18.21
N LYS A 163 -6.07 0.60 18.23
CA LYS A 163 -4.95 1.12 17.45
C LYS A 163 -3.69 0.34 17.84
N SER A 164 -3.20 -0.50 16.94
CA SER A 164 -1.95 -1.21 17.19
C SER A 164 -0.80 -0.20 17.23
N LEU A 165 0.00 -0.29 18.28
CA LEU A 165 1.28 0.42 18.39
C LEU A 165 2.45 -0.42 17.85
N GLU A 166 2.16 -1.65 17.45
CA GLU A 166 3.09 -2.61 16.87
C GLU A 166 3.57 -2.11 15.49
N LEU A 167 4.88 -2.07 15.28
CA LEU A 167 5.49 -1.81 13.98
C LEU A 167 5.72 -3.14 13.24
N PRO A 168 5.91 -3.12 11.91
CA PRO A 168 6.19 -4.34 11.16
C PRO A 168 7.36 -5.17 11.73
N ILE A 169 8.41 -4.53 12.28
CA ILE A 169 9.51 -5.24 12.94
C ILE A 169 9.07 -6.09 14.15
N ASP A 170 8.08 -5.61 14.90
CA ASP A 170 7.54 -6.26 16.08
C ASP A 170 6.68 -7.46 15.64
N PHE A 171 5.81 -7.26 14.65
CA PHE A 171 4.94 -8.30 14.08
C PHE A 171 5.74 -9.45 13.48
N PHE A 172 6.76 -9.14 12.69
CA PHE A 172 7.62 -10.14 12.07
C PHE A 172 8.69 -10.68 13.00
N ASN A 173 8.67 -10.30 14.29
CA ASN A 173 9.57 -10.76 15.33
C ASN A 173 11.05 -10.77 14.90
N ASN A 174 11.51 -9.67 14.29
CA ASN A 174 12.89 -9.51 13.79
C ASN A 174 13.35 -10.57 12.77
N THR A 175 12.43 -11.22 12.05
CA THR A 175 12.80 -12.10 10.93
C THR A 175 13.49 -11.32 9.80
N ASN A 176 14.17 -12.02 8.89
CA ASN A 176 14.77 -11.35 7.74
C ASN A 176 13.74 -11.23 6.60
N PRO A 177 13.51 -10.03 6.02
CA PRO A 177 12.61 -9.85 4.87
C PRO A 177 13.00 -10.69 3.65
N CYS A 178 14.28 -11.01 3.45
CA CYS A 178 14.72 -11.92 2.38
C CYS A 178 14.07 -13.30 2.49
N ASN A 179 13.91 -13.82 3.71
CA ASN A 179 13.31 -15.13 3.92
C ASN A 179 11.80 -15.13 3.63
N LEU A 180 11.11 -14.02 3.92
CA LEU A 180 9.69 -13.89 3.63
C LEU A 180 9.43 -13.68 2.13
N ILE A 181 10.20 -12.80 1.49
CA ILE A 181 9.99 -12.42 0.09
C ILE A 181 10.42 -13.55 -0.86
N TYR A 182 11.55 -14.20 -0.58
CA TYR A 182 12.16 -15.17 -1.51
C TYR A 182 12.16 -16.61 -1.00
N GLY A 183 11.59 -16.87 0.19
CA GLY A 183 11.73 -18.15 0.88
C GLY A 183 13.14 -18.33 1.45
N SER A 184 13.49 -19.56 1.88
CA SER A 184 14.84 -19.88 2.34
C SER A 184 15.87 -19.49 1.26
N PRO A 185 16.75 -18.50 1.49
CA PRO A 185 17.63 -18.02 0.45
C PRO A 185 18.85 -18.92 0.43
N SER A 186 19.16 -19.48 -0.74
CA SER A 186 20.36 -20.26 -0.95
C SER A 186 21.44 -19.35 -1.52
N CYS A 187 22.54 -19.17 -0.79
CA CYS A 187 23.83 -18.97 -1.43
C CYS A 187 24.62 -20.29 -1.34
N ASP A 188 25.41 -20.54 -2.36
CA ASP A 188 25.71 -21.85 -2.94
C ASP A 188 26.53 -22.87 -2.09
N LYS A 189 26.39 -24.15 -2.47
CA LYS A 189 26.95 -25.39 -1.87
C LYS A 189 28.46 -25.58 -2.08
N SER A 190 29.15 -24.58 -2.60
CA SER A 190 30.49 -24.70 -3.19
C SER A 190 31.58 -23.88 -2.47
N VAL A 191 31.25 -23.13 -1.41
CA VAL A 191 32.21 -22.24 -0.74
C VAL A 191 32.31 -22.57 0.76
N SER A 192 33.53 -22.87 1.21
CA SER A 192 33.92 -23.22 2.58
C SER A 192 33.88 -22.04 3.58
N PHE A 193 32.94 -21.10 3.42
CA PHE A 193 32.72 -20.00 4.35
C PHE A 193 31.21 -19.86 4.65
N PRO A 194 30.81 -19.56 5.90
CA PRO A 194 29.42 -19.41 6.28
C PRO A 194 28.88 -18.09 5.74
N GLN A 195 28.64 -17.98 4.43
CA GLN A 195 28.01 -16.80 3.88
C GLN A 195 26.50 -16.88 4.14
N LYS A 196 26.06 -16.03 5.08
CA LYS A 196 24.65 -15.72 5.30
C LYS A 196 23.99 -15.48 3.94
N SER A 197 22.78 -15.98 3.77
CA SER A 197 21.99 -15.90 2.54
C SER A 197 21.50 -14.48 2.18
N TRP A 198 22.09 -13.49 2.84
CA TRP A 198 21.81 -12.07 2.75
C TRP A 198 22.97 -11.29 3.37
N LYS A 199 23.16 -10.04 2.93
CA LYS A 199 24.16 -9.11 3.45
C LYS A 199 23.47 -7.84 3.97
N ASN A 200 23.83 -7.44 5.19
CA ASN A 200 23.50 -6.11 5.69
C ASN A 200 24.18 -5.05 4.83
N VAL A 201 23.38 -4.09 4.37
CA VAL A 201 23.88 -2.84 3.80
C VAL A 201 23.66 -1.75 4.84
N ASP A 202 24.46 -0.69 4.77
CA ASP A 202 24.30 0.46 5.66
C ASP A 202 22.88 1.05 5.55
N GLY A 203 22.37 1.50 6.69
CA GLY A 203 21.02 2.05 6.81
C GLY A 203 19.92 0.98 6.82
N CYS A 204 18.87 1.21 6.01
CA CYS A 204 17.59 0.51 6.11
C CYS A 204 17.33 -0.49 4.97
N LYS A 205 18.40 -0.99 4.33
CA LYS A 205 18.32 -1.94 3.22
C LYS A 205 19.07 -3.24 3.53
N LEU A 206 18.67 -4.31 2.86
CA LEU A 206 19.30 -5.63 2.88
C LEU A 206 19.51 -6.08 1.44
N VAL A 207 20.64 -6.75 1.17
CA VAL A 207 20.84 -7.45 -0.10
C VAL A 207 20.56 -8.93 0.12
N CYS A 208 19.49 -9.43 -0.49
CA CYS A 208 19.11 -10.83 -0.53
C CYS A 208 19.83 -11.52 -1.69
N CYS A 209 20.37 -12.70 -1.42
CA CYS A 209 20.91 -13.58 -2.44
C CYS A 209 19.87 -14.67 -2.72
N ILE A 210 19.41 -14.75 -3.97
CA ILE A 210 18.31 -15.63 -4.36
C ILE A 210 18.83 -16.84 -5.17
N LYS A 211 17.97 -17.86 -5.37
CA LYS A 211 18.34 -19.19 -5.90
C LYS A 211 19.09 -19.19 -7.24
N ASP A 212 18.91 -18.16 -8.06
CA ASP A 212 19.60 -18.01 -9.36
C ASP A 212 21.01 -17.38 -9.22
N GLY A 213 21.48 -17.13 -8.00
CA GLY A 213 22.75 -16.46 -7.71
C GLY A 213 22.69 -14.94 -7.85
N SER A 214 21.53 -14.36 -8.16
CA SER A 214 21.36 -12.91 -8.27
C SER A 214 21.12 -12.25 -6.90
N ASN A 215 21.49 -10.97 -6.83
CA ASN A 215 21.30 -10.14 -5.65
C ASN A 215 20.09 -9.22 -5.84
N LYS A 216 19.20 -9.18 -4.86
CA LYS A 216 18.03 -8.29 -4.81
C LYS A 216 18.06 -7.45 -3.55
N THR A 217 17.88 -6.14 -3.69
CA THR A 217 17.82 -5.24 -2.54
C THR A 217 16.38 -5.13 -2.04
N VAL A 218 16.19 -5.31 -0.74
CA VAL A 218 14.90 -5.15 -0.05
C VAL A 218 15.03 -4.18 1.12
N ASN A 219 13.92 -3.62 1.55
CA ASN A 219 13.86 -2.80 2.76
C ASN A 219 13.93 -3.68 4.01
N LYS A 220 14.61 -3.21 5.06
CA LYS A 220 14.37 -3.71 6.42
C LYS A 220 12.94 -3.36 6.83
N TYR A 221 12.33 -4.14 7.73
CA TYR A 221 10.99 -3.82 8.21
C TYR A 221 10.95 -2.46 8.88
N ASP A 222 9.84 -1.76 8.71
CA ASP A 222 9.61 -0.49 9.39
C ASP A 222 9.66 -0.70 10.91
N GLY A 223 10.35 0.21 11.60
CA GLY A 223 10.67 0.11 13.02
C GLY A 223 12.05 -0.47 13.34
N THR A 224 12.74 -1.10 12.38
CA THR A 224 14.10 -1.62 12.62
C THR A 224 15.05 -0.49 13.03
N GLU A 225 15.80 -0.65 14.11
CA GLU A 225 16.80 0.34 14.52
C GLU A 225 17.90 0.50 13.46
N CYS A 226 18.21 1.74 13.11
CA CYS A 226 19.22 2.08 12.10
C CYS A 226 20.25 3.12 12.56
N GLY A 227 20.08 3.64 13.78
CA GLY A 227 20.95 4.66 14.37
C GLY A 227 20.47 5.06 15.76
N GLN A 228 21.18 5.99 16.40
CA GLN A 228 20.82 6.46 17.73
C GLN A 228 19.47 7.20 17.69
N LYS A 229 18.44 6.63 18.33
CA LYS A 229 17.05 7.16 18.33
C LYS A 229 16.44 7.24 16.92
N GLN A 230 16.89 6.39 16.00
CA GLN A 230 16.42 6.34 14.63
C GLN A 230 15.93 4.94 14.25
N ILE A 231 14.87 4.88 13.44
CA ILE A 231 14.26 3.66 12.96
C ILE A 231 14.08 3.69 11.44
N CYS A 232 13.95 2.52 10.83
CA CYS A 232 13.63 2.37 9.43
C CYS A 232 12.16 2.69 9.15
N SER A 233 11.94 3.41 8.05
CA SER A 233 10.62 3.68 7.47
C SER A 233 10.74 3.73 5.95
N ASN A 234 10.08 2.80 5.27
CA ASN A 234 10.15 2.59 3.83
C ASN A 234 11.59 2.49 3.28
N GLY A 235 12.48 1.90 4.07
CA GLY A 235 13.89 1.75 3.72
C GLY A 235 14.73 3.02 3.84
N GLU A 236 14.24 4.08 4.48
CA GLU A 236 14.99 5.25 4.92
C GLU A 236 15.18 5.24 6.45
N CYS A 237 16.29 5.80 6.94
CA CYS A 237 16.56 5.90 8.38
C CYS A 237 16.07 7.26 8.90
N ILE A 238 15.03 7.26 9.74
CA ILE A 238 14.38 8.46 10.25
C ILE A 238 14.46 8.54 11.78
N LEU A 239 14.31 9.73 12.36
CA LEU A 239 14.14 9.86 13.81
C LEU A 239 12.87 9.13 14.27
N ASP A 240 12.96 8.37 15.38
CA ASP A 240 11.80 7.65 15.91
C ASP A 240 10.70 8.64 16.30
N PRO A 241 9.54 8.63 15.60
CA PRO A 241 8.43 9.54 15.88
C PRO A 241 7.81 9.33 17.26
N ARG A 242 8.04 8.17 17.89
CA ARG A 242 7.54 7.85 19.24
C ARG A 242 8.35 8.58 20.30
N ILE A 243 9.65 8.76 20.08
CA ILE A 243 10.55 9.46 21.02
C ILE A 243 10.29 10.98 20.97
N THR A 244 10.11 11.55 19.78
CA THR A 244 9.83 12.98 19.58
C THR A 244 8.49 13.39 20.20
N LYS A 245 7.46 12.54 20.11
CA LYS A 245 6.15 12.79 20.74
C LYS A 245 6.17 12.82 22.27
N ILE A 246 7.09 12.10 22.89
CA ILE A 246 7.26 12.10 24.35
C ILE A 246 7.88 13.44 24.79
N GLN A 247 8.80 14.02 24.01
CA GLN A 247 9.38 15.32 24.33
C GLN A 247 8.41 16.49 24.14
N SER A 248 7.50 16.42 23.15
CA SER A 248 6.49 17.45 22.92
C SER A 248 5.30 17.43 23.90
N LYS A 249 5.16 16.36 24.70
CA LYS A 249 4.11 16.26 25.74
C LYS A 249 4.59 16.73 27.13
N THR A 250 5.87 17.04 27.26
CA THR A 250 6.51 17.44 28.52
C THR A 250 6.86 18.94 28.55
N LEU A 251 6.35 19.70 27.57
CA LEU A 251 6.38 21.16 27.45
C LEU A 251 4.94 21.67 27.39
#